data_AF-Q64W35-F1
#
_entry.id   AF-Q64W35-F1
#
_cell.length_a   1.000
_cell.length_b   1.000
_cell.length_c   1.000
_cell.angle_alpha   90.00
_cell.angle_beta   90.00
_cell.angle_gamma   90.00
#
_symmetry.space_group_name_H-M   'P 1'
#
loop_
_entity.id
_entity.type
_entity.pdbx_description
1 polymer ?
#
loop_
_entity_poly.entity_id
_entity_poly.type
_entity_poly.pdbx_seq_one_letter_code
_entity_poly.pdbx_strand_id
1 'polypeptide(L)'
;MNNQTLDSKVCRNLQLPLAIMVVFLHSFGLPSDVDIAGIDYTSLTGLDFYNLIRVICSRLLSNCAVPAFFIISGYYFFYDINSLGNNHKSYFIGKWRKRFYSLLIPYLVWNTIYILYTFFIRIAGVIIKGKSLSSIYDWISEYGNFFSLYWNCTSWSATIPNIFGSYEGFTSPLLFPMWFIRDLIVVVLIAPLLYFILKKYPLATVFSLVICYTLSINFNVPGLSIISITFFAVGASIAIHRKSLIQILSMPAIKISAYCMSVISLIVSIVIFEQGLLYQIVYKIFCLFGTISLFNILASLLAHNKYRDYKLTKFSGASFFIFAMHIFVLGIIVPVLNFAYFFLFKGNILTVVGGKKLLAFVSTLSNVTGYFVIPTLTVILCIGTYILLKRLLPDSIFRILNGGR
;
A
#
# COMPACT_ATOMS: atom_id res chain seq x y z
N MET A 1 7.27 29.96 -15.03
CA MET A 1 8.05 29.94 -13.79
C MET A 1 7.56 28.77 -12.94
N ASN A 2 8.32 27.68 -12.82
CA ASN A 2 7.93 26.52 -12.00
C ASN A 2 9.19 25.82 -11.47
N ASN A 3 9.93 26.49 -10.59
CA ASN A 3 11.07 25.87 -9.90
C ASN A 3 10.55 24.94 -8.79
N GLN A 4 9.96 23.81 -9.19
CA GLN A 4 9.66 22.72 -8.28
C GLN A 4 10.97 22.13 -7.77
N THR A 5 11.13 22.06 -6.44
CA THR A 5 12.27 21.38 -5.80
C THR A 5 12.32 19.91 -6.22
N LEU A 6 13.52 19.31 -6.21
CA LEU A 6 13.68 17.87 -6.52
C LEU A 6 12.80 17.00 -5.62
N ASP A 7 12.67 17.36 -4.34
CA ASP A 7 11.77 16.71 -3.38
C ASP A 7 10.31 16.68 -3.86
N SER A 8 9.81 17.82 -4.36
CA SER A 8 8.45 17.93 -4.90
C SER A 8 8.25 17.04 -6.12
N LYS A 9 9.21 17.04 -7.04
CA LYS A 9 9.16 16.21 -8.24
C LYS A 9 9.17 14.71 -7.90
N VAL A 10 10.10 14.26 -7.05
CA VAL A 10 10.22 12.84 -6.67
C VAL A 10 8.95 12.41 -5.94
N CYS A 11 8.52 13.14 -4.91
CA CYS A 11 7.33 12.76 -4.13
C CYS A 11 6.07 12.71 -4.99
N ARG A 12 5.88 13.66 -5.91
CA ARG A 12 4.71 13.66 -6.81
C ARG A 12 4.74 12.49 -7.79
N ASN A 13 5.91 12.19 -8.37
CA ASN A 13 6.04 11.10 -9.34
C ASN A 13 6.04 9.71 -8.68
N LEU A 14 6.35 9.58 -7.39
CA LEU A 14 6.22 8.33 -6.65
C LEU A 14 4.77 7.91 -6.43
N GLN A 15 3.84 8.86 -6.27
CA GLN A 15 2.48 8.53 -5.82
C GLN A 15 1.75 7.52 -6.71
N LEU A 16 1.90 7.62 -8.03
CA LEU A 16 1.25 6.69 -8.97
C LEU A 16 1.89 5.28 -8.92
N PRO A 17 3.22 5.11 -9.08
CA PRO A 17 3.88 3.82 -8.85
C PRO A 17 3.51 3.18 -7.51
N LEU A 18 3.47 3.97 -6.43
CA LEU A 18 3.10 3.48 -5.11
C LEU A 18 1.63 3.00 -5.06
N ALA A 19 0.71 3.71 -5.69
CA ALA A 19 -0.68 3.26 -5.79
C ALA A 19 -0.80 1.96 -6.60
N ILE A 20 -0.04 1.82 -7.69
CA ILE A 20 0.02 0.58 -8.48
C ILE A 20 0.57 -0.57 -7.64
N MET A 21 1.64 -0.35 -6.86
CA MET A 21 2.17 -1.34 -5.92
C MET A 21 1.09 -1.80 -4.92
N VAL A 22 0.25 -0.91 -4.42
CA VAL A 22 -0.89 -1.31 -3.56
C VAL A 22 -1.90 -2.20 -4.33
N VAL A 23 -2.15 -1.96 -5.62
CA VAL A 23 -2.99 -2.86 -6.42
C VAL A 23 -2.35 -4.25 -6.54
N PHE A 24 -1.04 -4.32 -6.77
CA PHE A 24 -0.31 -5.60 -6.79
C PHE A 24 -0.35 -6.32 -5.44
N LEU A 25 -0.22 -5.60 -4.32
CA LEU A 25 -0.34 -6.16 -2.97
C LEU A 25 -1.66 -6.91 -2.77
N HIS A 26 -2.76 -6.38 -3.31
CA HIS A 26 -4.10 -6.96 -3.20
C HIS A 26 -4.50 -7.89 -4.35
N SER A 27 -3.58 -8.15 -5.29
CA SER A 27 -3.81 -8.99 -6.47
C SER A 27 -2.82 -10.17 -6.49
N PHE A 28 -2.74 -10.93 -5.39
CA PHE A 28 -1.76 -12.01 -5.25
C PHE A 28 -1.99 -13.22 -6.18
N GLY A 29 -3.18 -13.34 -6.79
CA GLY A 29 -3.57 -14.48 -7.61
C GLY A 29 -3.96 -15.70 -6.79
N LEU A 30 -4.19 -16.84 -7.48
CA LEU A 30 -4.52 -18.14 -6.89
C LEU A 30 -3.42 -19.18 -7.23
N PRO A 31 -3.26 -20.25 -6.42
CA PRO A 31 -3.81 -20.44 -5.07
C PRO A 31 -3.25 -19.39 -4.08
N SER A 32 -3.92 -19.06 -2.98
CA SER A 32 -3.49 -17.95 -2.09
C SER A 32 -2.25 -18.25 -1.25
N ASP A 33 -1.95 -19.53 -1.10
CA ASP A 33 -0.82 -20.17 -0.44
C ASP A 33 0.30 -20.43 -1.45
N VAL A 34 1.55 -20.25 -1.00
CA VAL A 34 2.75 -20.56 -1.78
C VAL A 34 3.74 -21.28 -0.90
N ASP A 35 4.13 -22.47 -1.32
CA ASP A 35 5.29 -23.14 -0.78
C ASP A 35 6.54 -22.77 -1.60
N ILE A 36 7.25 -21.71 -1.18
CA ILE A 36 8.53 -21.33 -1.79
C ILE A 36 9.65 -22.26 -1.30
N ALA A 37 9.50 -22.83 -0.11
CA ALA A 37 10.50 -23.69 0.50
C ALA A 37 10.64 -25.01 -0.27
N GLY A 38 9.54 -25.48 -0.87
CA GLY A 38 9.48 -26.64 -1.74
C GLY A 38 9.93 -26.41 -3.19
N ILE A 39 10.38 -25.20 -3.57
CA ILE A 39 10.88 -24.93 -4.93
C ILE A 39 12.20 -25.68 -5.15
N ASP A 40 12.20 -26.57 -6.14
CA ASP A 40 13.45 -27.13 -6.66
C ASP A 40 14.15 -26.13 -7.58
N TYR A 41 15.10 -25.38 -7.01
CA TYR A 41 15.89 -24.39 -7.73
C TYR A 41 16.77 -24.98 -8.85
N THR A 42 16.97 -26.30 -8.89
CA THR A 42 17.77 -26.96 -9.92
C THR A 42 16.98 -27.29 -11.19
N SER A 43 15.68 -27.54 -11.06
CA SER A 43 14.81 -27.88 -12.19
C SER A 43 13.80 -26.78 -12.57
N LEU A 44 13.59 -25.78 -11.68
CA LEU A 44 12.78 -24.56 -11.87
C LEU A 44 11.60 -24.78 -12.82
N THR A 45 10.54 -25.39 -12.30
CA THR A 45 9.32 -25.55 -13.09
C THR A 45 8.70 -24.19 -13.36
N GLY A 46 7.84 -24.13 -14.37
CA GLY A 46 7.19 -22.87 -14.66
C GLY A 46 6.17 -22.43 -13.58
N LEU A 47 5.64 -23.37 -12.78
CA LEU A 47 4.87 -23.03 -11.58
C LEU A 47 5.75 -22.35 -10.52
N ASP A 48 6.99 -22.81 -10.36
CA ASP A 48 7.96 -22.19 -9.44
C ASP A 48 8.30 -20.76 -9.87
N PHE A 49 8.51 -20.55 -11.17
CA PHE A 49 8.73 -19.21 -11.72
C PHE A 49 7.52 -18.28 -11.49
N TYR A 50 6.30 -18.79 -11.73
CA TYR A 50 5.06 -18.05 -11.43
C TYR A 50 4.98 -17.64 -9.95
N ASN A 51 5.22 -18.59 -9.04
CA ASN A 51 5.21 -18.39 -7.60
C ASN A 51 6.26 -17.38 -7.12
N LEU A 52 7.48 -17.46 -7.67
CA LEU A 52 8.55 -16.51 -7.38
C LEU A 52 8.16 -15.09 -7.78
N ILE A 53 7.63 -14.90 -9.00
CA ILE A 53 7.23 -13.58 -9.51
C ILE A 53 6.14 -12.95 -8.63
N ARG A 54 5.07 -13.68 -8.32
CA ARG A 54 3.98 -13.13 -7.49
C ARG A 54 4.42 -12.81 -6.07
N VAL A 55 5.37 -13.57 -5.49
CA VAL A 55 5.92 -13.30 -4.16
C VAL A 55 6.76 -12.03 -4.20
N ILE A 56 7.70 -11.93 -5.14
CA ILE A 56 8.55 -10.74 -5.29
C ILE A 56 7.70 -9.49 -5.50
N CYS A 57 6.74 -9.55 -6.43
CA CYS A 57 5.92 -8.41 -6.78
C CYS A 57 4.88 -8.05 -5.71
N SER A 58 4.04 -8.98 -5.26
CA SER A 58 2.93 -8.70 -4.33
C SER A 58 3.31 -8.79 -2.86
N ARG A 59 4.17 -9.72 -2.44
CA ARG A 59 4.48 -9.97 -1.02
C ARG A 59 5.72 -9.24 -0.53
N LEU A 60 6.66 -8.93 -1.41
CA LEU A 60 7.88 -8.22 -1.04
C LEU A 60 7.82 -6.77 -1.52
N LEU A 61 8.05 -6.51 -2.81
CA LEU A 61 8.20 -5.14 -3.35
C LEU A 61 7.03 -4.23 -3.00
N SER A 62 5.79 -4.72 -3.15
CA SER A 62 4.59 -3.89 -2.91
C SER A 62 4.47 -3.36 -1.48
N ASN A 63 5.09 -4.03 -0.49
CA ASN A 63 5.07 -3.59 0.90
C ASN A 63 5.97 -2.39 1.19
N CYS A 64 6.83 -1.98 0.25
CA CYS A 64 7.53 -0.69 0.32
C CYS A 64 6.60 0.52 0.10
N ALA A 65 5.37 0.31 -0.40
CA ALA A 65 4.51 1.41 -0.79
C ALA A 65 3.95 2.22 0.39
N VAL A 66 3.45 1.54 1.40
CA VAL A 66 2.88 2.16 2.60
C VAL A 66 3.93 2.96 3.39
N PRO A 67 5.12 2.40 3.69
CA PRO A 67 6.24 3.18 4.25
C PRO A 67 6.57 4.46 3.48
N ALA A 68 6.63 4.38 2.15
CA ALA A 68 6.92 5.54 1.30
C ALA A 68 5.83 6.63 1.44
N PHE A 69 4.55 6.24 1.45
CA PHE A 69 3.46 7.19 1.67
C PHE A 69 3.51 7.84 3.05
N PHE A 70 3.89 7.12 4.11
CA PHE A 70 4.06 7.70 5.45
C PHE A 70 5.23 8.68 5.51
N ILE A 71 6.40 8.36 4.91
CA ILE A 71 7.53 9.30 4.80
C ILE A 71 7.10 10.59 4.10
N ILE A 72 6.46 10.47 2.93
CA ILE A 72 5.96 11.65 2.18
C ILE A 72 5.00 12.46 3.05
N SER A 73 4.07 11.79 3.74
CA SER A 73 3.07 12.45 4.57
C SER A 73 3.69 13.19 5.75
N GLY A 74 4.64 12.58 6.46
CA GLY A 74 5.37 13.21 7.56
C GLY A 74 6.22 14.40 7.11
N TYR A 75 6.92 14.25 5.99
CA TYR A 75 7.73 15.32 5.41
C TYR A 75 6.88 16.55 5.04
N TYR A 76 5.79 16.36 4.30
CA TYR A 76 4.90 17.47 3.90
C TYR A 76 4.03 17.99 5.04
N PHE A 77 3.80 17.20 6.09
CA PHE A 77 3.10 17.70 7.27
C PHE A 77 3.92 18.83 7.91
N PHE A 78 5.23 18.64 8.07
CA PHE A 78 6.15 19.57 8.75
C PHE A 78 6.98 20.48 7.85
N TYR A 79 6.84 20.38 6.52
CA TYR A 79 7.69 21.09 5.54
C TYR A 79 7.86 22.59 5.79
N ASP A 80 6.78 23.25 6.22
CA ASP A 80 6.68 24.69 6.46
C ASP A 80 6.61 25.05 7.96
N ILE A 81 6.85 24.12 8.89
CA ILE A 81 6.71 24.42 10.34
C ILE A 81 7.63 25.55 10.81
N ASN A 82 8.74 25.67 10.11
CA ASN A 82 9.81 26.60 10.37
C ASN A 82 9.54 28.03 9.88
N SER A 83 8.52 28.25 9.03
CA SER A 83 8.20 29.58 8.49
C SER A 83 7.28 30.41 9.40
N LEU A 84 6.62 29.79 10.38
CA LEU A 84 5.57 30.42 11.19
C LEU A 84 6.01 30.94 12.57
N GLY A 85 7.32 31.04 12.81
CA GLY A 85 7.87 31.54 14.06
C GLY A 85 7.39 30.72 15.28
N ASN A 86 7.03 31.40 16.38
CA ASN A 86 6.65 30.74 17.64
C ASN A 86 5.17 30.29 17.72
N ASN A 87 4.35 30.53 16.69
CA ASN A 87 2.91 30.25 16.76
C ASN A 87 2.55 28.80 16.34
N HIS A 88 3.03 27.83 17.12
CA HIS A 88 2.80 26.40 16.86
C HIS A 88 1.32 26.01 16.96
N LYS A 89 0.54 26.68 17.82
CA LYS A 89 -0.90 26.38 17.98
C LYS A 89 -1.67 26.65 16.68
N SER A 90 -1.49 27.83 16.08
CA SER A 90 -2.16 28.17 14.83
C SER A 90 -1.69 27.28 13.67
N TYR A 91 -0.41 26.89 13.67
CA TYR A 91 0.14 25.93 12.71
C TYR A 91 -0.63 24.61 12.72
N PHE A 92 -0.71 23.95 13.88
CA PHE A 92 -1.34 22.63 13.97
C PHE A 92 -2.84 22.69 13.70
N ILE A 93 -3.55 23.71 14.21
CA ILE A 93 -4.98 23.91 13.90
C ILE A 93 -5.18 24.08 12.39
N GLY A 94 -4.35 24.89 11.73
CA GLY A 94 -4.39 25.08 10.28
C GLY A 94 -4.13 23.79 9.50
N LYS A 95 -3.15 22.98 9.94
CA LYS A 95 -2.84 21.67 9.34
C LYS A 95 -4.00 20.69 9.53
N TRP A 96 -4.53 20.55 10.74
CA TRP A 96 -5.67 19.68 11.02
C TRP A 96 -6.90 20.05 10.20
N ARG A 97 -7.22 21.35 10.11
CA ARG A 97 -8.32 21.82 9.25
C ARG A 97 -8.13 21.38 7.80
N LYS A 98 -6.94 21.54 7.23
CA LYS A 98 -6.65 21.09 5.85
C LYS A 98 -6.77 19.56 5.71
N ARG A 99 -6.26 18.81 6.69
CA ARG A 99 -6.29 17.34 6.70
C ARG A 99 -7.68 16.76 6.95
N PHE A 100 -8.56 17.48 7.63
CA PHE A 100 -9.97 17.12 7.76
C PHE A 100 -10.62 16.96 6.37
N TYR A 101 -10.42 17.94 5.48
CA TYR A 101 -10.97 17.89 4.12
C TYR A 101 -10.17 16.99 3.16
N SER A 102 -8.87 16.82 3.36
CA SER A 102 -8.03 16.02 2.44
C SER A 102 -7.87 14.55 2.84
N LEU A 103 -8.15 14.18 4.10
CA LEU A 103 -7.99 12.82 4.63
C LEU A 103 -9.28 12.29 5.26
N LEU A 104 -9.82 12.97 6.29
CA LEU A 104 -10.95 12.43 7.07
C LEU A 104 -12.24 12.35 6.26
N ILE A 105 -12.63 13.42 5.56
CA ILE A 105 -13.83 13.40 4.71
C ILE A 105 -13.71 12.34 3.61
N PRO A 106 -12.63 12.30 2.79
CA PRO A 106 -12.44 11.25 1.79
C PRO A 106 -12.48 9.83 2.39
N TYR A 107 -11.87 9.63 3.56
CA TYR A 107 -11.90 8.35 4.28
C TYR A 107 -13.34 7.94 4.61
N LEU A 108 -14.13 8.83 5.21
CA LEU A 108 -15.52 8.54 5.58
C LEU A 108 -16.36 8.27 4.33
N VAL A 109 -16.19 9.05 3.27
CA VAL A 109 -16.93 8.88 2.01
C VAL A 109 -16.63 7.53 1.38
N TRP A 110 -15.36 7.16 1.21
CA TRP A 110 -15.01 5.88 0.58
C TRP A 110 -15.42 4.66 1.40
N ASN A 111 -15.29 4.71 2.73
CA ASN A 111 -15.80 3.65 3.60
C ASN A 111 -17.33 3.54 3.52
N THR A 112 -18.03 4.67 3.51
CA THR A 112 -19.50 4.70 3.35
C THR A 112 -19.91 4.07 2.03
N ILE A 113 -19.26 4.45 0.92
CA ILE A 113 -19.53 3.87 -0.40
C ILE A 113 -19.33 2.35 -0.39
N TYR A 114 -18.25 1.85 0.23
CA TYR A 114 -17.99 0.41 0.30
C TYR A 114 -18.99 -0.32 1.19
N ILE A 115 -19.37 0.25 2.33
CA ILE A 115 -20.41 -0.30 3.21
C ILE A 115 -21.73 -0.42 2.46
N LEU A 116 -22.16 0.65 1.77
CA LEU A 116 -23.37 0.64 0.96
C LEU A 116 -23.30 -0.39 -0.18
N TYR A 117 -22.16 -0.50 -0.85
CA TYR A 117 -21.91 -1.52 -1.87
C TYR A 117 -22.09 -2.95 -1.30
N THR A 118 -21.48 -3.24 -0.15
CA THR A 118 -21.64 -4.55 0.50
C THR A 118 -23.07 -4.81 0.95
N PHE A 119 -23.76 -3.79 1.48
CA PHE A 119 -25.16 -3.88 1.89
C PHE A 119 -26.07 -4.21 0.70
N PHE A 120 -25.86 -3.57 -0.45
CA PHE A 120 -26.58 -3.86 -1.69
C PHE A 120 -26.40 -5.32 -2.14
N ILE A 121 -25.16 -5.85 -2.08
CA ILE A 121 -24.89 -7.26 -2.40
C ILE A 121 -25.64 -8.21 -1.44
N ARG A 122 -25.71 -7.88 -0.15
CA ARG A 122 -26.43 -8.70 0.83
C ARG A 122 -27.94 -8.70 0.57
N ILE A 123 -28.53 -7.54 0.27
CA ILE A 123 -29.94 -7.43 -0.14
C ILE A 123 -30.20 -8.25 -1.40
N ALA A 124 -29.34 -8.15 -2.41
CA ALA A 124 -29.46 -8.98 -3.62
C ALA A 124 -29.40 -10.48 -3.30
N GLY A 125 -28.59 -10.88 -2.30
CA GLY A 125 -28.56 -12.26 -1.80
C GLY A 125 -29.87 -12.71 -1.14
N VAL A 126 -30.57 -11.83 -0.43
CA VAL A 126 -31.90 -12.10 0.14
C VAL A 126 -32.92 -12.28 -0.97
N ILE A 127 -32.98 -11.35 -1.92
CA ILE A 127 -33.99 -11.34 -3.00
C ILE A 127 -33.74 -12.48 -4.00
N ILE A 128 -32.50 -12.66 -4.47
CA ILE A 128 -32.18 -13.57 -5.58
C ILE A 128 -31.90 -14.98 -5.08
N LYS A 129 -31.24 -15.13 -3.93
CA LYS A 129 -30.83 -16.45 -3.38
C LYS A 129 -31.71 -16.92 -2.23
N GLY A 130 -32.79 -16.19 -1.91
CA GLY A 130 -33.73 -16.56 -0.83
C GLY A 130 -33.13 -16.60 0.57
N LYS A 131 -32.03 -15.86 0.81
CA LYS A 131 -31.44 -15.79 2.17
C LYS A 131 -32.39 -15.09 3.13
N SER A 132 -32.36 -15.47 4.42
CA SER A 132 -33.17 -14.80 5.44
C SER A 132 -32.78 -13.32 5.59
N LEU A 133 -33.75 -12.46 5.93
CA LEU A 133 -33.48 -11.05 6.24
C LEU A 133 -32.55 -10.90 7.45
N SER A 134 -32.60 -11.85 8.40
CA SER A 134 -31.71 -11.88 9.57
C SER A 134 -30.24 -11.93 9.17
N SER A 135 -29.90 -12.53 8.01
CA SER A 135 -28.51 -12.64 7.56
C SER A 135 -27.79 -11.30 7.37
N ILE A 136 -28.53 -10.20 7.19
CA ILE A 136 -27.97 -8.84 7.13
C ILE A 136 -27.60 -8.34 8.53
N TYR A 137 -28.46 -8.57 9.51
CA TYR A 137 -28.21 -8.23 10.91
C TYR A 137 -27.07 -9.07 11.48
N ASP A 138 -27.09 -10.37 11.23
CA ASP A 138 -26.06 -11.32 11.63
C ASP A 138 -24.69 -10.87 11.11
N TRP A 139 -24.61 -10.43 9.84
CA TRP A 139 -23.39 -9.87 9.25
C TRP A 139 -22.88 -8.62 9.97
N ILE A 140 -23.74 -7.65 10.32
CA ILE A 140 -23.28 -6.46 11.06
C ILE A 140 -22.76 -6.85 12.45
N SER A 141 -23.46 -7.78 13.11
CA SER A 141 -23.09 -8.25 14.45
C SER A 141 -21.78 -9.04 14.45
N GLU A 142 -21.47 -9.79 13.37
CA GLU A 142 -20.20 -10.50 13.18
C GLU A 142 -19.01 -9.53 13.19
N TYR A 143 -19.20 -8.33 12.63
CA TYR A 143 -18.18 -7.28 12.60
C TYR A 143 -18.19 -6.38 13.85
N GLY A 144 -19.02 -6.68 14.84
CA GLY A 144 -19.16 -5.93 16.08
C GLY A 144 -20.34 -4.96 16.06
N ASN A 145 -20.15 -3.77 15.49
CA ASN A 145 -21.20 -2.75 15.38
C ASN A 145 -21.01 -1.87 14.14
N PHE A 146 -21.89 -0.90 13.93
CA PHE A 146 -21.78 -0.03 12.76
C PHE A 146 -20.50 0.84 12.78
N PHE A 147 -20.01 1.24 13.96
CA PHE A 147 -18.80 2.05 14.07
C PHE A 147 -17.53 1.24 13.73
N SER A 148 -17.48 -0.04 14.11
CA SER A 148 -16.33 -0.89 13.80
C SER A 148 -16.15 -1.06 12.29
N LEU A 149 -17.22 -1.01 11.49
CA LEU A 149 -17.14 -1.01 10.01
C LEU A 149 -16.27 0.13 9.47
N TYR A 150 -16.23 1.27 10.16
CA TYR A 150 -15.40 2.43 9.82
C TYR A 150 -14.05 2.45 10.51
N TRP A 151 -13.73 1.49 11.39
CA TRP A 151 -12.51 1.59 12.20
C TRP A 151 -11.70 0.31 12.25
N ASN A 152 -12.27 -0.79 12.74
CA ASN A 152 -11.52 -1.98 13.16
C ASN A 152 -12.27 -3.31 13.01
N CYS A 153 -13.28 -3.38 12.12
CA CYS A 153 -14.08 -4.58 11.94
C CYS A 153 -13.26 -5.77 11.39
N THR A 154 -12.23 -5.52 10.61
CA THR A 154 -11.35 -6.56 10.07
C THR A 154 -10.05 -6.57 10.84
N SER A 155 -9.66 -7.75 11.34
CA SER A 155 -8.39 -7.93 12.05
C SER A 155 -7.59 -9.08 11.45
N TRP A 156 -6.28 -8.93 11.42
CA TRP A 156 -5.36 -10.01 11.08
C TRP A 156 -4.14 -9.89 11.97
N SER A 157 -3.55 -11.02 12.35
CA SER A 157 -2.29 -11.05 13.07
C SER A 157 -1.19 -11.57 12.15
N ALA A 158 0.05 -11.18 12.45
CA ALA A 158 1.19 -11.90 11.92
C ALA A 158 1.08 -13.38 12.31
N THR A 159 1.50 -14.28 11.42
CA THR A 159 1.54 -15.73 11.66
C THR A 159 2.73 -16.15 12.50
N ILE A 160 3.78 -15.31 12.54
CA ILE A 160 5.01 -15.55 13.27
C ILE A 160 5.03 -14.61 14.49
N PRO A 161 5.32 -15.10 15.71
CA PRO A 161 5.43 -14.26 16.88
C PRO A 161 6.71 -13.41 16.84
N ASN A 162 6.68 -12.26 17.50
CA ASN A 162 7.86 -11.42 17.67
C ASN A 162 8.85 -12.00 18.70
N ILE A 163 9.95 -11.29 18.95
CA ILE A 163 11.01 -11.72 19.89
C ILE A 163 10.50 -11.96 21.33
N PHE A 164 9.35 -11.38 21.70
CA PHE A 164 8.72 -11.55 23.00
C PHE A 164 7.61 -12.62 23.01
N GLY A 165 7.44 -13.39 21.92
CA GLY A 165 6.40 -14.41 21.82
C GLY A 165 4.99 -13.86 21.55
N SER A 166 4.86 -12.56 21.29
CA SER A 166 3.58 -11.91 21.01
C SER A 166 3.35 -11.72 19.50
N TYR A 167 2.11 -11.86 19.05
CA TYR A 167 1.76 -11.70 17.64
C TYR A 167 1.44 -10.24 17.33
N GLU A 168 2.01 -9.72 16.25
CA GLU A 168 1.70 -8.37 15.78
C GLU A 168 0.28 -8.33 15.21
N GLY A 169 -0.62 -7.64 15.92
CA GLY A 169 -2.01 -7.47 15.50
C GLY A 169 -2.21 -6.24 14.63
N PHE A 170 -3.04 -6.38 13.60
CA PHE A 170 -3.49 -5.30 12.74
C PHE A 170 -5.01 -5.29 12.66
N THR A 171 -5.55 -4.10 12.43
CA THR A 171 -6.97 -3.89 12.18
C THR A 171 -7.17 -2.98 10.99
N SER A 172 -8.32 -3.08 10.33
CA SER A 172 -8.74 -2.20 9.25
C SER A 172 -10.25 -1.96 9.31
N PRO A 173 -10.74 -0.88 8.67
CA PRO A 173 -12.15 -0.75 8.36
C PRO A 173 -12.56 -1.72 7.25
N LEU A 174 -13.86 -1.80 6.94
CA LEU A 174 -14.42 -2.74 5.98
C LEU A 174 -13.79 -2.59 4.59
N LEU A 175 -13.52 -1.35 4.15
CA LEU A 175 -12.69 -1.09 2.97
C LEU A 175 -11.21 -1.26 3.36
N PHE A 176 -10.74 -2.50 3.29
CA PHE A 176 -9.46 -2.94 3.86
C PHE A 176 -8.27 -1.96 3.65
N PRO A 177 -7.95 -1.48 2.43
CA PRO A 177 -6.77 -0.62 2.20
C PRO A 177 -6.82 0.72 2.94
N MET A 178 -8.01 1.19 3.34
CA MET A 178 -8.18 2.45 4.06
C MET A 178 -7.56 2.44 5.46
N TRP A 179 -7.09 1.30 5.97
CA TRP A 179 -6.31 1.22 7.21
C TRP A 179 -5.13 2.20 7.20
N PHE A 180 -4.47 2.39 6.06
CA PHE A 180 -3.36 3.33 5.91
C PHE A 180 -3.80 4.78 6.20
N ILE A 181 -4.93 5.20 5.62
CA ILE A 181 -5.45 6.56 5.80
C ILE A 181 -5.95 6.75 7.23
N ARG A 182 -6.60 5.73 7.82
CA ARG A 182 -7.00 5.71 9.23
C ARG A 182 -5.80 5.95 10.14
N ASP A 183 -4.73 5.19 9.94
CA ASP A 183 -3.52 5.31 10.76
C ASP A 183 -2.85 6.68 10.55
N LEU A 184 -2.84 7.18 9.32
CA LEU A 184 -2.34 8.52 9.03
C LEU A 184 -3.16 9.62 9.73
N ILE A 185 -4.48 9.47 9.83
CA ILE A 185 -5.35 10.41 10.57
C ILE A 185 -4.92 10.45 12.04
N VAL A 186 -4.74 9.29 12.68
CA VAL A 186 -4.33 9.21 14.09
C VAL A 186 -2.93 9.79 14.29
N VAL A 187 -1.97 9.45 13.43
CA VAL A 187 -0.60 9.99 13.49
C VAL A 187 -0.59 11.52 13.31
N VAL A 188 -1.45 12.06 12.45
CA VAL A 188 -1.64 13.51 12.28
C VAL A 188 -2.21 14.17 13.55
N LEU A 189 -3.12 13.50 14.27
CA LEU A 189 -3.68 14.01 15.52
C LEU A 189 -2.62 14.05 16.64
N ILE A 190 -1.73 13.06 16.72
CA ILE A 190 -0.64 13.04 17.70
C ILE A 190 0.61 13.81 17.24
N ALA A 191 0.62 14.35 16.02
CA ALA A 191 1.76 15.06 15.43
C ALA A 191 2.32 16.20 16.29
N PRO A 192 1.53 17.00 17.06
CA PRO A 192 2.08 18.01 17.96
C PRO A 192 2.98 17.41 19.05
N LEU A 193 2.58 16.28 19.64
CA LEU A 193 3.40 15.57 20.62
C LEU A 193 4.68 15.06 19.95
N LEU A 194 4.54 14.43 18.78
CA LEU A 194 5.68 13.92 18.01
C LEU A 194 6.66 15.05 17.63
N TYR A 195 6.17 16.25 17.33
CA TYR A 195 7.01 17.42 17.03
C TYR A 195 7.94 17.77 18.19
N PHE A 196 7.43 17.87 19.42
CA PHE A 196 8.26 18.24 20.57
C PHE A 196 9.38 17.23 20.83
N ILE A 197 9.08 15.95 20.68
CA ILE A 197 10.06 14.86 20.84
C ILE A 197 11.08 14.90 19.69
N LEU A 198 10.62 14.95 18.44
CA LEU A 198 11.50 14.95 17.26
C LEU A 198 12.35 16.21 17.16
N LYS A 199 11.89 17.36 17.65
CA LYS A 199 12.68 18.59 17.69
C LYS A 199 13.89 18.47 18.61
N LYS A 200 13.76 17.74 19.73
CA LYS A 200 14.82 17.61 20.73
C LYS A 200 15.70 16.37 20.51
N TYR A 201 15.10 15.25 20.12
CA TYR A 201 15.76 13.95 20.02
C TYR A 201 15.43 13.24 18.70
N PRO A 202 15.73 13.82 17.52
CA PRO A 202 15.30 13.27 16.23
C PRO A 202 15.87 11.88 15.96
N LEU A 203 17.20 11.72 16.10
CA LEU A 203 17.88 10.46 15.78
C LEU A 203 17.51 9.36 16.75
N ALA A 204 17.51 9.65 18.06
CA ALA A 204 17.13 8.66 19.08
C ALA A 204 15.70 8.17 18.86
N THR A 205 14.75 9.09 18.61
CA THR A 205 13.34 8.74 18.39
C THR A 205 13.16 7.89 17.14
N VAL A 206 13.73 8.32 16.00
CA VAL A 206 13.62 7.57 14.74
C VAL A 206 14.28 6.20 14.87
N PHE A 207 15.46 6.12 15.50
CA PHE A 207 16.18 4.86 15.70
C PHE A 207 15.40 3.89 16.60
N SER A 208 14.86 4.35 17.73
CA SER A 208 14.00 3.53 18.59
C SER A 208 12.76 3.02 17.85
N LEU A 209 12.10 3.88 17.07
CA LEU A 209 10.94 3.50 16.26
C LEU A 209 11.29 2.49 15.15
N VAL A 210 12.47 2.61 14.53
CA VAL A 210 12.96 1.63 13.54
C VAL A 210 13.27 0.29 14.20
N ILE A 211 13.84 0.27 15.41
CA ILE A 211 14.05 -0.96 16.17
C ILE A 211 12.71 -1.61 16.49
N CYS A 212 11.76 -0.87 17.07
CA CYS A 212 10.43 -1.39 17.37
C CYS A 212 9.73 -1.95 16.13
N TYR A 213 9.80 -1.23 15.01
CA TYR A 213 9.27 -1.70 13.73
C TYR A 213 9.91 -3.03 13.33
N THR A 214 11.25 -3.09 13.27
CA THR A 214 12.02 -4.25 12.81
C THR A 214 11.80 -5.48 13.70
N LEU A 215 11.62 -5.27 15.00
CA LEU A 215 11.35 -6.33 15.98
C LEU A 215 9.85 -6.70 16.10
N SER A 216 8.97 -6.15 15.27
CA SER A 216 7.52 -6.41 15.35
C SER A 216 6.90 -6.06 16.71
N ILE A 217 7.40 -5.01 17.34
CA ILE A 217 6.84 -4.45 18.57
C ILE A 217 5.81 -3.40 18.16
N ASN A 218 4.53 -3.76 18.30
CA ASN A 218 3.42 -2.90 17.93
C ASN A 218 2.60 -2.46 19.16
N PHE A 219 1.85 -1.37 19.03
CA PHE A 219 1.08 -0.80 20.13
C PHE A 219 -0.22 -1.56 20.40
N ASN A 220 -0.67 -2.40 19.47
CA ASN A 220 -1.98 -3.10 19.51
C ASN A 220 -3.18 -2.15 19.69
N VAL A 221 -3.04 -0.90 19.27
CA VAL A 221 -4.10 0.11 19.27
C VAL A 221 -4.63 0.27 17.84
N PRO A 222 -5.94 0.03 17.59
CA PRO A 222 -6.54 0.29 16.28
C PRO A 222 -6.34 1.76 15.84
N GLY A 223 -5.72 1.96 14.69
CA GLY A 223 -5.38 3.29 14.20
C GLY A 223 -3.97 3.77 14.54
N LEU A 224 -3.20 3.08 15.37
CA LEU A 224 -1.81 3.47 15.67
C LEU A 224 -0.89 2.26 15.53
N SER A 225 -0.43 2.02 14.30
CA SER A 225 0.55 0.97 14.01
C SER A 225 1.98 1.47 14.10
N ILE A 226 2.91 0.57 14.47
CA ILE A 226 4.34 0.89 14.50
C ILE A 226 4.86 1.35 13.12
N ILE A 227 4.42 0.73 12.02
CA ILE A 227 4.76 1.15 10.66
C ILE A 227 4.35 2.60 10.38
N SER A 228 3.15 3.00 10.81
CA SER A 228 2.65 4.36 10.56
C SER A 228 3.49 5.44 11.24
N ILE A 229 3.74 5.29 12.53
CA ILE A 229 4.49 6.29 13.30
C ILE A 229 5.96 6.30 12.93
N THR A 230 6.59 5.14 12.67
CA THR A 230 8.02 5.05 12.34
C THR A 230 8.33 5.79 11.05
N PHE A 231 7.62 5.47 9.95
CA PHE A 231 7.91 6.07 8.65
C PHE A 231 7.44 7.52 8.56
N PHE A 232 6.35 7.89 9.25
CA PHE A 232 5.96 9.29 9.39
C PHE A 232 7.01 10.09 10.16
N ALA A 233 7.56 9.55 11.24
CA ALA A 233 8.61 10.18 12.04
C ALA A 233 9.91 10.38 11.24
N VAL A 234 10.29 9.44 10.37
CA VAL A 234 11.43 9.61 9.45
C VAL A 234 11.24 10.87 8.60
N GLY A 235 10.13 10.98 7.87
CA GLY A 235 9.84 12.15 7.03
C GLY A 235 9.72 13.44 7.85
N ALA A 236 9.03 13.38 8.98
CA ALA A 236 8.83 14.51 9.89
C ALA A 236 10.16 15.05 10.43
N SER A 237 11.06 14.16 10.88
CA SER A 237 12.35 14.54 11.46
C SER A 237 13.20 15.35 10.48
N ILE A 238 13.23 14.95 9.20
CA ILE A 238 13.98 15.63 8.14
C ILE A 238 13.39 17.02 7.89
N ALA A 239 12.06 17.13 7.78
CA ALA A 239 11.37 18.39 7.52
C ALA A 239 11.52 19.39 8.69
N ILE A 240 11.37 18.93 9.94
CA ILE A 240 11.53 19.77 11.15
C ILE A 240 12.93 20.41 11.19
N HIS A 241 13.96 19.72 10.72
CA HIS A 241 15.34 20.20 10.68
C HIS A 241 15.72 20.92 9.38
N ARG A 242 14.74 21.33 8.56
CA ARG A 242 14.91 22.06 7.30
C ARG A 242 15.82 21.37 6.28
N LYS A 243 15.89 20.03 6.31
CA LYS A 243 16.70 19.27 5.38
C LYS A 243 15.87 18.86 4.16
N SER A 244 16.51 18.81 2.99
CA SER A 244 15.88 18.22 1.80
C SER A 244 15.78 16.71 1.98
N LEU A 245 14.60 16.15 1.66
CA LEU A 245 14.34 14.72 1.79
C LEU A 245 15.29 13.92 0.92
N ILE A 246 15.35 14.27 -0.37
CA ILE A 246 16.19 13.56 -1.33
C ILE A 246 17.67 13.79 -1.03
N GLN A 247 18.07 14.98 -0.60
CA GLN A 247 19.45 15.22 -0.20
C GLN A 247 19.93 14.28 0.91
N ILE A 248 19.09 14.03 1.93
CA ILE A 248 19.43 13.12 3.03
C ILE A 248 19.41 11.66 2.57
N LEU A 249 18.36 11.24 1.88
CA LEU A 249 18.24 9.85 1.41
C LEU A 249 19.31 9.49 0.36
N SER A 250 19.84 10.47 -0.36
CA SER A 250 20.87 10.31 -1.40
C SER A 250 22.30 10.54 -0.92
N MET A 251 22.55 10.74 0.39
CA MET A 251 23.91 10.76 0.91
C MET A 251 24.64 9.45 0.55
N PRO A 252 25.91 9.47 0.08
CA PRO A 252 26.56 8.29 -0.50
C PRO A 252 26.48 7.03 0.38
N ALA A 253 26.78 7.16 1.68
CA ALA A 253 26.71 6.05 2.63
C ALA A 253 25.28 5.49 2.76
N ILE A 254 24.27 6.35 2.87
CA ILE A 254 22.85 5.96 3.00
C ILE A 254 22.37 5.31 1.70
N LYS A 255 22.69 5.92 0.55
CA LYS A 255 22.29 5.44 -0.77
C LYS A 255 22.88 4.07 -1.09
N ILE A 256 24.18 3.88 -0.88
CA ILE A 256 24.86 2.60 -1.12
C ILE A 256 24.33 1.55 -0.14
N SER A 257 24.21 1.89 1.15
CA SER A 257 23.63 1.00 2.15
C SER A 257 22.21 0.58 1.78
N ALA A 258 21.37 1.51 1.33
CA ALA A 258 20.00 1.21 0.91
C ALA A 258 19.96 0.22 -0.26
N TYR A 259 20.75 0.45 -1.31
CA TYR A 259 20.82 -0.50 -2.43
C TYR A 259 21.30 -1.87 -1.99
N CYS A 260 22.46 -1.95 -1.32
CA CYS A 260 23.03 -3.22 -0.88
C CYS A 260 22.08 -3.98 0.06
N MET A 261 21.59 -3.31 1.11
CA MET A 261 20.71 -3.93 2.09
C MET A 261 19.38 -4.32 1.47
N SER A 262 18.80 -3.52 0.56
CA SER A 262 17.55 -3.89 -0.12
C SER A 262 17.72 -5.14 -0.99
N VAL A 263 18.83 -5.31 -1.71
CA VAL A 263 19.07 -6.50 -2.52
C VAL A 263 19.34 -7.72 -1.64
N ILE A 264 20.20 -7.60 -0.64
CA ILE A 264 20.55 -8.71 0.26
C ILE A 264 19.31 -9.19 1.01
N SER A 265 18.57 -8.27 1.65
CA SER A 265 17.37 -8.63 2.41
C SER A 265 16.24 -9.14 1.51
N LEU A 266 16.10 -8.66 0.27
CA LEU A 266 15.16 -9.23 -0.70
C LEU A 266 15.47 -10.69 -0.99
N ILE A 267 16.73 -11.00 -1.32
CA ILE A 267 17.17 -12.37 -1.64
C ILE A 267 16.95 -13.27 -0.42
N VAL A 268 17.38 -12.85 0.76
CA VAL A 268 17.19 -13.63 1.99
C VAL A 268 15.70 -13.83 2.27
N SER A 269 14.86 -12.79 2.18
CA SER A 269 13.40 -12.92 2.36
C SER A 269 12.73 -13.89 1.39
N ILE A 270 13.27 -14.07 0.18
CA ILE A 270 12.78 -15.09 -0.76
C ILE A 270 13.16 -16.48 -0.27
N VAL A 271 14.42 -16.68 0.14
CA VAL A 271 14.94 -17.99 0.56
C VAL A 271 14.23 -18.51 1.82
N ILE A 272 14.00 -17.65 2.81
CA ILE A 272 13.34 -18.02 4.08
C ILE A 272 11.87 -17.56 4.13
N PHE A 273 11.20 -17.46 2.98
CA PHE A 273 9.86 -16.88 2.89
C PHE A 273 8.87 -17.47 3.89
N GLU A 274 8.29 -16.62 4.74
CA GLU A 274 7.35 -16.98 5.82
C GLU A 274 7.88 -18.01 6.84
N GLN A 275 9.21 -18.19 6.93
CA GLN A 275 9.85 -19.11 7.88
C GLN A 275 10.42 -18.38 9.10
N GLY A 276 9.67 -18.43 10.21
CA GLY A 276 10.14 -18.05 11.53
C GLY A 276 10.48 -16.58 11.72
N LEU A 277 11.00 -16.23 12.91
CA LEU A 277 11.26 -14.84 13.31
C LEU A 277 12.25 -14.13 12.39
N LEU A 278 13.25 -14.85 11.85
CA LEU A 278 14.26 -14.28 10.97
C LEU A 278 13.63 -13.71 9.69
N TYR A 279 12.63 -14.38 9.11
CA TYR A 279 11.91 -13.88 7.95
C TYR A 279 11.28 -12.51 8.24
N GLN A 280 10.58 -12.38 9.36
CA GLN A 280 9.93 -11.11 9.72
C GLN A 280 10.93 -9.95 9.83
N ILE A 281 12.05 -10.19 10.51
CA ILE A 281 13.10 -9.19 10.70
C ILE A 281 13.69 -8.78 9.35
N VAL A 282 14.09 -9.76 8.54
CA VAL A 282 14.72 -9.51 7.23
C VAL A 282 13.76 -8.82 6.27
N TYR A 283 12.49 -9.24 6.24
CA TYR A 283 11.46 -8.62 5.41
C TYR A 283 11.19 -7.16 5.81
N LYS A 284 11.22 -6.83 7.10
CA LYS A 284 11.07 -5.45 7.57
C LYS A 284 12.30 -4.59 7.26
N ILE A 285 13.50 -5.17 7.35
CA ILE A 285 14.75 -4.55 6.87
C ILE A 285 14.63 -4.27 5.37
N PHE A 286 14.14 -5.23 4.58
CA PHE A 286 13.86 -5.05 3.16
C PHE A 286 12.89 -3.89 2.91
N CYS A 287 11.77 -3.84 3.63
CA CYS A 287 10.82 -2.74 3.47
C CYS A 287 11.43 -1.37 3.82
N LEU A 288 12.26 -1.29 4.86
CA LEU A 288 12.96 -0.07 5.25
C LEU A 288 13.92 0.43 4.16
N PHE A 289 14.89 -0.42 3.77
CA PHE A 289 15.92 -0.03 2.81
C PHE A 289 15.38 0.01 1.37
N GLY A 290 14.47 -0.88 1.01
CA GLY A 290 13.78 -0.89 -0.28
C GLY A 290 12.97 0.38 -0.52
N THR A 291 12.35 0.94 0.53
CA THR A 291 11.70 2.25 0.46
C THR A 291 12.70 3.36 0.17
N ILE A 292 13.84 3.39 0.86
CA ILE A 292 14.91 4.39 0.63
C ILE A 292 15.50 4.24 -0.79
N SER A 293 15.71 3.00 -1.24
CA SER A 293 16.15 2.68 -2.59
C SER A 293 15.17 3.21 -3.64
N LEU A 294 13.86 3.08 -3.41
CA LEU A 294 12.83 3.56 -4.33
C LEU A 294 12.88 5.09 -4.52
N PHE A 295 13.07 5.86 -3.44
CA PHE A 295 13.28 7.31 -3.53
C PHE A 295 14.53 7.65 -4.37
N ASN A 296 15.63 6.94 -4.12
CA ASN A 296 16.90 7.16 -4.81
C ASN A 296 16.85 6.78 -6.29
N ILE A 297 16.21 5.66 -6.64
CA ILE A 297 16.00 5.23 -8.03
C ILE A 297 15.22 6.31 -8.77
N LEU A 298 14.10 6.78 -8.21
CA LEU A 298 13.32 7.81 -8.89
C LEU A 298 14.06 9.16 -8.97
N ALA A 299 14.77 9.56 -7.91
CA ALA A 299 15.59 10.77 -7.93
C ALA A 299 16.65 10.72 -9.06
N SER A 300 17.34 9.58 -9.21
CA SER A 300 18.30 9.38 -10.30
C SER A 300 17.62 9.38 -11.67
N LEU A 301 16.47 8.70 -11.82
CA LEU A 301 15.72 8.71 -13.10
C LEU A 301 15.28 10.11 -13.52
N LEU A 302 14.82 10.95 -12.58
CA LEU A 302 14.40 12.32 -12.87
C LEU A 302 15.59 13.25 -13.13
N ALA A 303 16.74 13.02 -12.47
CA ALA A 303 17.95 13.79 -12.71
C ALA A 303 18.53 13.58 -14.12
N HIS A 304 18.47 12.35 -14.64
CA HIS A 304 19.03 12.00 -15.95
C HIS A 304 18.08 12.23 -17.14
N ASN A 305 16.77 12.39 -16.91
CA ASN A 305 15.78 12.29 -18.00
C ASN A 305 14.85 13.53 -18.07
N LYS A 306 15.38 14.63 -18.62
CA LYS A 306 14.71 15.95 -18.71
C LYS A 306 13.34 15.94 -19.40
N TYR A 307 13.07 14.95 -20.28
CA TYR A 307 11.85 14.87 -21.10
C TYR A 307 10.75 13.94 -20.56
N ARG A 308 11.02 13.10 -19.54
CA ARG A 308 10.03 12.15 -18.98
C ARG A 308 9.17 12.73 -17.85
N ASP A 309 9.55 13.87 -17.28
CA ASP A 309 8.81 14.60 -16.24
C ASP A 309 7.32 14.83 -16.61
N TYR A 310 6.99 14.97 -17.90
CA TYR A 310 5.64 15.33 -18.35
C TYR A 310 4.64 14.17 -18.41
N LYS A 311 5.07 12.93 -18.70
CA LYS A 311 4.13 11.81 -18.94
C LYS A 311 3.66 11.14 -17.64
N LEU A 312 4.55 10.95 -16.66
CA LEU A 312 4.21 10.35 -15.35
C LEU A 312 3.39 11.31 -14.47
N THR A 313 3.66 12.62 -14.56
CA THR A 313 2.93 13.63 -13.77
C THR A 313 1.47 13.77 -14.21
N LYS A 314 1.12 13.47 -15.47
CA LYS A 314 -0.24 13.59 -16.00
C LYS A 314 -1.28 12.76 -15.22
N PHE A 315 -0.85 11.62 -14.66
CA PHE A 315 -1.72 10.73 -13.88
C PHE A 315 -1.39 10.68 -12.39
N SER A 316 -0.40 11.43 -11.91
CA SER A 316 -0.13 11.59 -10.47
C SER A 316 -1.37 12.06 -9.68
N GLY A 317 -2.25 12.83 -10.32
CA GLY A 317 -3.53 13.26 -9.75
C GLY A 317 -4.54 12.13 -9.50
N ALA A 318 -4.41 10.99 -10.19
CA ALA A 318 -5.31 9.84 -10.05
C ALA A 318 -4.87 8.84 -8.96
N SER A 319 -3.70 9.01 -8.36
CA SER A 319 -3.11 8.00 -7.46
C SER A 319 -4.00 7.67 -6.26
N PHE A 320 -4.61 8.70 -5.64
CA PHE A 320 -5.50 8.50 -4.49
C PHE A 320 -6.78 7.78 -4.91
N PHE A 321 -7.37 8.17 -6.04
CA PHE A 321 -8.54 7.49 -6.58
C PHE A 321 -8.28 6.03 -6.90
N ILE A 322 -7.15 5.70 -7.55
CA ILE A 322 -6.73 4.31 -7.81
C ILE A 322 -6.59 3.55 -6.48
N PHE A 323 -5.90 4.15 -5.51
CA PHE A 323 -5.75 3.58 -4.17
C PHE A 323 -7.09 3.30 -3.49
N ALA A 324 -8.10 4.15 -3.65
CA ALA A 324 -9.40 3.95 -3.00
C ALA A 324 -10.31 2.96 -3.75
N MET A 325 -10.30 3.01 -5.09
CA MET A 325 -11.24 2.28 -5.94
C MET A 325 -10.82 0.83 -6.26
N HIS A 326 -9.52 0.50 -6.18
CA HIS A 326 -9.02 -0.78 -6.71
C HIS A 326 -9.68 -2.04 -6.13
N ILE A 327 -10.07 -2.05 -4.84
CA ILE A 327 -10.74 -3.22 -4.24
C ILE A 327 -12.12 -3.47 -4.86
N PHE A 328 -12.88 -2.41 -5.17
CA PHE A 328 -14.16 -2.54 -5.86
C PHE A 328 -13.96 -3.21 -7.22
N VAL A 329 -12.95 -2.75 -7.94
CA VAL A 329 -12.63 -3.25 -9.29
C VAL A 329 -12.09 -4.68 -9.24
N LEU A 330 -11.19 -5.00 -8.31
CA LEU A 330 -10.69 -6.36 -8.08
C LEU A 330 -11.82 -7.33 -7.71
N GLY A 331 -12.76 -6.89 -6.87
CA GLY A 331 -13.94 -7.68 -6.48
C GLY A 331 -14.85 -8.06 -7.65
N ILE A 332 -14.76 -7.36 -8.78
CA ILE A 332 -15.50 -7.65 -10.01
C ILE A 332 -14.63 -8.43 -11.00
N ILE A 333 -13.42 -7.93 -11.28
CA ILE A 333 -12.53 -8.50 -12.32
C ILE A 333 -12.09 -9.91 -11.96
N VAL A 334 -11.71 -10.17 -10.70
CA VAL A 334 -11.17 -11.47 -10.31
C VAL A 334 -12.20 -12.58 -10.53
N PRO A 335 -13.46 -12.48 -10.05
CA PRO A 335 -14.49 -13.47 -10.35
C PRO A 335 -14.78 -13.63 -11.85
N VAL A 336 -14.86 -12.53 -12.60
CA VAL A 336 -15.17 -12.55 -14.04
C VAL A 336 -14.08 -13.27 -14.83
N LEU A 337 -12.80 -12.97 -14.56
CA LEU A 337 -11.69 -13.62 -15.24
C LEU A 337 -11.52 -15.07 -14.82
N ASN A 338 -11.73 -15.40 -13.54
CA ASN A 338 -11.72 -16.80 -13.08
C ASN A 338 -12.84 -17.61 -13.74
N PHE A 339 -14.02 -17.01 -13.90
CA PHE A 339 -15.14 -17.62 -14.62
C PHE A 339 -14.81 -17.83 -16.11
N ALA A 340 -14.29 -16.80 -16.79
CA ALA A 340 -13.86 -16.91 -18.18
C ALA A 340 -12.77 -17.99 -18.37
N TYR A 341 -11.78 -18.03 -17.47
CA TYR A 341 -10.73 -19.05 -17.47
C TYR A 341 -11.31 -20.45 -17.33
N PHE A 342 -12.26 -20.67 -16.40
CA PHE A 342 -12.93 -21.95 -16.24
C PHE A 342 -13.63 -22.41 -17.52
N PHE A 343 -14.35 -21.53 -18.22
CA PHE A 343 -15.04 -21.89 -19.47
C PHE A 343 -14.08 -22.15 -20.63
N LEU A 344 -13.01 -21.36 -20.76
CA LEU A 344 -12.04 -21.50 -21.85
C LEU A 344 -11.16 -22.75 -21.72
N PHE A 345 -10.81 -23.14 -20.49
CA PHE A 345 -9.85 -24.23 -20.25
C PHE A 345 -10.48 -25.57 -19.85
N LYS A 346 -11.73 -25.61 -19.36
CA LYS A 346 -12.43 -26.88 -19.08
C LYS A 346 -12.77 -27.69 -20.34
N GLY A 347 -12.80 -27.06 -21.53
CA GLY A 347 -13.11 -27.71 -22.80
C GLY A 347 -11.92 -28.20 -23.64
N ASN A 348 -10.72 -27.62 -23.47
CA ASN A 348 -9.67 -27.70 -24.51
C ASN A 348 -8.33 -28.32 -24.09
N ILE A 349 -8.13 -28.73 -22.83
CA ILE A 349 -6.84 -29.33 -22.40
C ILE A 349 -6.74 -30.84 -22.73
N LEU A 350 -7.86 -31.51 -23.07
CA LEU A 350 -7.85 -32.94 -23.34
C LEU A 350 -7.50 -33.32 -24.79
N THR A 351 -7.44 -32.38 -25.75
CA THR A 351 -7.46 -32.74 -27.18
C THR A 351 -6.34 -32.16 -28.05
N VAL A 352 -5.51 -31.24 -27.58
CA VAL A 352 -4.50 -30.62 -28.45
C VAL A 352 -3.16 -30.47 -27.72
N VAL A 353 -2.09 -30.91 -28.39
CA VAL A 353 -0.66 -30.77 -28.07
C VAL A 353 -0.02 -31.98 -27.37
N GLY A 354 0.53 -32.86 -28.20
CA GLY A 354 1.51 -33.87 -27.81
C GLY A 354 2.84 -33.21 -27.43
N GLY A 355 3.12 -33.16 -26.13
CA GLY A 355 4.41 -32.74 -25.58
C GLY A 355 4.26 -32.18 -24.17
N LYS A 356 4.47 -33.02 -23.15
CA LYS A 356 4.32 -32.64 -21.72
C LYS A 356 5.09 -31.36 -21.34
N LYS A 357 6.25 -31.10 -21.96
CA LYS A 357 7.07 -29.90 -21.73
C LYS A 357 6.50 -28.62 -22.37
N LEU A 358 5.97 -28.71 -23.59
CA LEU A 358 5.38 -27.56 -24.28
C LEU A 358 4.07 -27.13 -23.60
N LEU A 359 3.25 -28.09 -23.17
CA LEU A 359 2.03 -27.83 -22.42
C LEU A 359 2.31 -27.13 -21.08
N ALA A 360 3.34 -27.58 -20.35
CA ALA A 360 3.77 -26.95 -19.10
C ALA A 360 4.30 -25.52 -19.30
N PHE A 361 5.06 -25.27 -20.38
CA PHE A 361 5.54 -23.94 -20.73
C PHE A 361 4.40 -22.97 -21.08
N VAL A 362 3.44 -23.41 -21.91
CA VAL A 362 2.27 -22.60 -22.28
C VAL A 362 1.38 -22.30 -21.07
N SER A 363 1.15 -23.29 -20.21
CA SER A 363 0.41 -23.12 -18.94
C SER A 363 1.08 -22.09 -18.03
N THR A 364 2.41 -22.15 -17.92
CA THR A 364 3.19 -21.19 -17.13
C THR A 364 3.11 -19.77 -17.66
N LEU A 365 3.31 -19.61 -18.97
CA LEU A 365 3.23 -18.29 -19.61
C LEU A 365 1.82 -17.72 -19.45
N SER A 366 0.79 -18.57 -19.54
CA SER A 366 -0.60 -18.19 -19.27
C SER A 366 -0.80 -17.72 -17.82
N ASN A 367 -0.23 -18.42 -16.84
CA ASN A 367 -0.38 -18.04 -15.41
C ASN A 367 0.35 -16.74 -15.08
N VAL A 368 1.60 -16.58 -15.54
CA VAL A 368 2.37 -15.34 -15.35
C VAL A 368 1.69 -14.16 -16.04
N THR A 369 1.22 -14.36 -17.28
CA THR A 369 0.48 -13.32 -18.00
C THR A 369 -0.81 -12.97 -17.25
N GLY A 370 -1.57 -13.97 -16.80
CA GLY A 370 -2.78 -13.79 -16.00
C GLY A 370 -2.54 -12.97 -14.72
N TYR A 371 -1.41 -13.21 -14.03
CA TYR A 371 -1.02 -12.46 -12.84
C TYR A 371 -0.83 -10.96 -13.10
N PHE A 372 -0.21 -10.56 -14.21
CA PHE A 372 -0.03 -9.14 -14.55
C PHE A 372 -1.26 -8.51 -15.17
N VAL A 373 -2.11 -9.30 -15.84
CA VAL A 373 -3.35 -8.83 -16.48
C VAL A 373 -4.33 -8.27 -15.46
N ILE A 374 -4.60 -8.97 -14.35
CA ILE A 374 -5.55 -8.53 -13.31
C ILE A 374 -5.22 -7.13 -12.77
N PRO A 375 -4.03 -6.87 -12.19
CA PRO A 375 -3.70 -5.56 -11.64
C PRO A 375 -3.61 -4.48 -12.73
N THR A 376 -3.18 -4.83 -13.95
CA THR A 376 -3.10 -3.89 -15.07
C THR A 376 -4.50 -3.44 -15.52
N LEU A 377 -5.42 -4.39 -15.73
CA LEU A 377 -6.82 -4.09 -16.06
C LEU A 377 -7.49 -3.30 -14.94
N THR A 378 -7.20 -3.65 -13.69
CA THR A 378 -7.68 -2.90 -12.52
C THR A 378 -7.25 -1.44 -12.57
N VAL A 379 -5.96 -1.17 -12.81
CA VAL A 379 -5.43 0.20 -12.92
C VAL A 379 -6.06 0.93 -14.11
N ILE A 380 -6.20 0.29 -15.26
CA ILE A 380 -6.83 0.87 -16.46
C ILE A 380 -8.29 1.27 -16.17
N LEU A 381 -9.07 0.39 -15.54
CA LEU A 381 -10.47 0.64 -15.21
C LEU A 381 -10.61 1.71 -14.12
N CYS A 382 -9.73 1.74 -13.12
CA CYS A 382 -9.67 2.83 -12.15
C CYS A 382 -9.37 4.18 -12.83
N ILE A 383 -8.42 4.23 -13.76
CA ILE A 383 -8.09 5.46 -14.52
C ILE A 383 -9.25 5.87 -15.43
N GLY A 384 -9.88 4.92 -16.13
CA GLY A 384 -11.05 5.19 -16.97
C GLY A 384 -12.20 5.79 -16.15
N THR A 385 -12.49 5.18 -14.99
CA THR A 385 -13.51 5.68 -14.06
C THR A 385 -13.14 7.06 -13.52
N TYR A 386 -11.87 7.29 -13.15
CA TYR A 386 -11.38 8.60 -12.74
C TYR A 386 -11.61 9.68 -13.81
N ILE A 387 -11.27 9.39 -15.07
CA ILE A 387 -11.45 10.33 -16.20
C ILE A 387 -12.94 10.60 -16.43
N LEU A 388 -13.78 9.56 -16.36
CA LEU A 388 -15.22 9.67 -16.55
C LEU A 388 -15.85 10.53 -15.44
N LEU A 389 -15.61 10.20 -14.18
CA LEU A 389 -16.16 10.92 -13.03
C LEU A 389 -15.68 12.37 -12.98
N LYS A 390 -14.42 12.63 -13.39
CA LYS A 390 -13.91 14.00 -13.51
C LYS A 390 -14.68 14.85 -14.53
N ARG A 391 -15.25 14.22 -15.56
CA ARG A 391 -16.06 14.91 -16.58
C ARG A 391 -17.52 15.05 -16.18
N LEU A 392 -18.06 14.07 -15.44
CA LEU A 392 -19.49 14.00 -15.11
C LEU A 392 -19.85 14.70 -13.81
N LEU A 393 -18.97 14.69 -12.80
CA LEU A 393 -19.27 15.23 -11.47
C LEU A 393 -18.82 16.70 -11.36
N PRO A 394 -19.53 17.51 -10.54
CA PRO A 394 -19.02 18.81 -10.10
C PRO A 394 -17.65 18.69 -9.42
N ASP A 395 -16.77 19.66 -9.66
CA ASP A 395 -15.40 19.68 -9.13
C ASP A 395 -15.35 19.53 -7.60
N SER A 396 -16.32 20.09 -6.87
CA SER A 396 -16.40 19.97 -5.41
C SER A 396 -16.56 18.52 -4.95
N ILE A 397 -17.41 17.74 -5.62
CA ILE A 397 -17.67 16.32 -5.32
C ILE A 397 -16.48 15.48 -5.75
N PHE A 398 -15.96 15.72 -6.96
CA PHE A 398 -14.83 14.96 -7.48
C PHE A 398 -13.57 15.13 -6.60
N ARG A 399 -13.30 16.35 -6.12
CA ARG A 399 -12.18 16.61 -5.22
C ARG A 399 -12.30 15.84 -3.91
N ILE A 400 -13.51 15.62 -3.38
CA ILE A 400 -13.72 14.78 -2.18
C ILE A 400 -13.30 13.34 -2.48
N LEU A 401 -13.75 12.78 -3.61
CA LEU A 401 -13.38 11.41 -4.02
C LEU A 401 -11.88 11.26 -4.29
N ASN A 402 -11.20 12.36 -4.65
CA ASN A 402 -9.78 12.37 -4.99
C ASN A 402 -8.86 12.90 -3.86
N GLY A 403 -9.33 12.96 -2.60
CA GLY A 403 -8.47 13.34 -1.46
C GLY A 403 -8.12 14.85 -1.43
N GLY A 404 -9.00 15.69 -1.95
CA GLY A 404 -8.86 17.15 -2.06
C GLY A 404 -8.10 17.64 -3.30
N ARG A 405 -7.70 16.73 -4.21
CA ARG A 405 -6.84 16.99 -5.37
C ARG A 405 -7.57 17.22 -6.68
#